data_AF-A0A536TP84-F1
#
_entry.id   AF-A0A536TP84-F1
#
_cell.length_a   1.000
_cell.length_b   1.000
_cell.length_c   1.000
_cell.angle_alpha   90.00
_cell.angle_beta   90.00
_cell.angle_gamma   90.00
#
_symmetry.space_group_name_H-M   'P 1'
#
loop_
_entity.id
_entity.type
_entity.pdbx_description
1 polymer ?
#
loop_
_entity_poly.entity_id
_entity_poly.type
_entity_poly.pdbx_seq_one_letter_code
_entity_poly.pdbx_strand_id
1 'polypeptide(L)'
;MQTTTAFISTHFQGESPMVLIRAFFVLSTAVLLFGCASQSKTADQLRENVQRNATFSSREVFEVKKPYRQVSDTLRKKWLECLDSTTTGSFHRGGNTFGTQTNIYKPKVAVTDRRTELTLQHKVTGTGITQLGGPPPEGFFIIVTDVYPIDKSTSRVDVQKHMPGYAGVIKAIRNWAEGTSKGCPDLAQ
;
A
#
# COMPACT_ATOMS: atom_id res chain seq x y z
N MET A 1 -45.35 -21.49 -70.39
CA MET A 1 -45.76 -22.36 -69.27
C MET A 1 -44.93 -22.01 -68.05
N GLN A 2 -45.62 -21.59 -67.00
CA GLN A 2 -45.31 -21.60 -65.56
C GLN A 2 -43.95 -21.09 -65.03
N THR A 3 -44.09 -19.92 -64.40
CA THR A 3 -43.35 -19.28 -63.32
C THR A 3 -42.94 -20.23 -62.19
N THR A 4 -41.74 -20.08 -61.65
CA THR A 4 -41.48 -20.35 -60.22
C THR A 4 -40.36 -19.44 -59.71
N THR A 5 -40.76 -18.45 -58.92
CA THR A 5 -39.89 -17.54 -58.18
C THR A 5 -39.49 -18.23 -56.87
N ALA A 6 -38.20 -18.47 -56.64
CA ALA A 6 -37.70 -19.02 -55.38
C ALA A 6 -37.44 -17.88 -54.38
N PHE A 7 -38.26 -17.78 -53.35
CA PHE A 7 -38.03 -16.97 -52.16
C PHE A 7 -36.96 -17.65 -51.29
N ILE A 8 -35.78 -17.06 -51.17
CA ILE A 8 -34.80 -17.45 -50.14
C ILE A 8 -35.15 -16.69 -48.87
N SER A 9 -35.87 -17.36 -47.98
CA SER A 9 -36.15 -16.88 -46.63
C SER A 9 -34.90 -17.03 -45.77
N THR A 10 -34.35 -15.91 -45.31
CA THR A 10 -33.29 -15.86 -44.30
C THR A 10 -33.80 -16.46 -42.98
N HIS A 11 -33.38 -17.68 -42.68
CA HIS A 11 -33.48 -18.23 -41.31
C HIS A 11 -32.41 -17.55 -40.44
N PHE A 12 -32.74 -16.39 -39.87
CA PHE A 12 -32.02 -15.86 -38.72
C PHE A 12 -32.46 -16.69 -37.51
N GLN A 13 -31.73 -17.76 -37.25
CA GLN A 13 -31.96 -18.66 -36.13
C GLN A 13 -31.55 -17.90 -34.86
N GLY A 14 -32.54 -17.48 -34.08
CA GLY A 14 -32.35 -16.68 -32.87
C GLY A 14 -31.44 -17.38 -31.87
N GLU A 15 -30.20 -16.90 -31.77
CA GLU A 15 -29.36 -17.16 -30.62
C GLU A 15 -30.07 -16.62 -29.38
N SER A 16 -30.37 -17.53 -28.45
CA SER A 16 -31.12 -17.19 -27.24
C SER A 16 -30.39 -16.09 -26.46
N PRO A 17 -31.05 -14.97 -26.09
CA PRO A 17 -30.43 -13.87 -25.35
C PRO A 17 -29.83 -14.31 -24.00
N MET A 18 -30.25 -15.47 -23.48
CA MET A 18 -29.68 -16.10 -22.30
C MET A 18 -28.22 -16.56 -22.47
N VAL A 19 -27.76 -16.94 -23.67
CA VAL A 19 -26.38 -17.40 -23.90
C VAL A 19 -25.41 -16.23 -23.90
N LEU A 20 -25.80 -15.11 -24.53
CA LEU A 20 -25.03 -13.86 -24.53
C LEU A 20 -24.90 -13.29 -23.11
N ILE A 21 -26.00 -13.28 -22.33
CA ILE A 21 -25.99 -12.80 -20.95
C ILE A 21 -25.12 -13.68 -20.03
N ARG A 22 -25.17 -15.01 -20.20
CA ARG A 22 -24.31 -15.94 -19.44
C ARG A 22 -22.82 -15.76 -19.80
N ALA A 23 -22.49 -15.54 -21.07
CA ALA A 23 -21.13 -15.26 -21.51
C ALA A 23 -20.61 -13.95 -20.92
N PHE A 24 -21.43 -12.90 -20.86
CA PHE A 24 -21.07 -11.62 -20.21
C PHE A 24 -20.84 -11.76 -18.71
N PHE A 25 -21.63 -12.56 -17.98
CA PHE A 25 -21.43 -12.82 -16.56
C PHE A 25 -20.15 -13.64 -16.26
N VAL A 26 -19.84 -14.63 -17.10
CA VAL A 26 -18.61 -15.44 -16.98
C VAL A 26 -17.36 -14.63 -17.36
N LEU A 27 -17.45 -13.75 -18.36
CA LEU A 27 -16.32 -12.89 -18.76
C LEU A 27 -16.07 -11.76 -17.72
N SER A 28 -17.13 -11.21 -17.11
CA SER A 28 -17.04 -10.19 -16.06
C SER A 28 -16.39 -10.73 -14.78
N THR A 29 -16.63 -12.00 -14.44
CA THR A 29 -15.99 -12.64 -13.27
C THR A 29 -14.51 -12.96 -13.49
N ALA A 30 -14.07 -13.26 -14.72
CA ALA A 30 -12.66 -13.50 -15.02
C ALA A 30 -11.79 -12.23 -14.94
N VAL A 31 -12.34 -11.04 -15.21
CA VAL A 31 -11.62 -9.75 -15.10
C VAL A 31 -11.43 -9.33 -13.64
N LEU A 32 -12.30 -9.76 -12.73
CA LEU A 32 -12.26 -9.38 -11.31
C LEU A 32 -11.25 -10.18 -10.45
N LEU A 33 -10.58 -11.20 -11.01
CA LEU A 33 -9.71 -12.11 -10.27
C LEU A 33 -8.24 -11.69 -10.16
N PHE A 34 -7.82 -10.55 -10.75
CA PHE A 34 -6.41 -10.12 -10.72
C PHE A 34 -6.01 -9.23 -9.53
N GLY A 35 -6.89 -9.07 -8.54
CA GLY A 35 -6.64 -8.24 -7.35
C GLY A 35 -6.10 -9.00 -6.15
N CYS A 36 -5.16 -9.93 -6.30
CA CYS A 36 -4.47 -10.48 -5.11
C CYS A 36 -3.60 -9.37 -4.49
N ALA A 37 -3.94 -8.93 -3.28
CA ALA A 37 -3.17 -7.97 -2.49
C ALA A 37 -1.80 -8.56 -2.10
N SER A 38 -0.84 -8.50 -3.03
CA SER A 38 0.53 -8.91 -2.76
C SER A 38 1.23 -7.82 -1.96
N GLN A 39 1.77 -8.18 -0.79
CA GLN A 39 2.55 -7.25 0.03
C GLN A 39 3.83 -6.83 -0.69
N SER A 40 4.19 -5.55 -0.58
CA SER A 40 5.30 -4.97 -1.32
C SER A 40 6.64 -5.46 -0.78
N LYS A 41 7.48 -6.07 -1.63
CA LYS A 41 8.80 -6.57 -1.24
C LYS A 41 9.91 -5.54 -1.40
N THR A 42 9.65 -4.48 -2.16
CA THR A 42 10.56 -3.35 -2.38
C THR A 42 9.80 -2.03 -2.25
N ALA A 43 10.54 -0.93 -2.06
CA ALA A 43 9.95 0.41 -2.07
C ALA A 43 9.25 0.70 -3.41
N ASP A 44 9.86 0.35 -4.54
CA ASP A 44 9.29 0.61 -5.87
C ASP A 44 8.00 -0.17 -6.12
N GLN A 45 7.92 -1.43 -5.68
CA GLN A 45 6.68 -2.19 -5.73
C GLN A 45 5.57 -1.51 -4.92
N LEU A 46 5.90 -0.92 -3.76
CA LEU A 46 4.92 -0.16 -2.99
C LEU A 46 4.44 1.07 -3.76
N ARG A 47 5.36 1.84 -4.37
CA ARG A 47 4.98 3.00 -5.18
C ARG A 47 4.08 2.60 -6.34
N GLU A 48 4.41 1.51 -7.01
CA GLU A 48 3.64 0.97 -8.13
C GLU A 48 2.24 0.52 -7.71
N ASN A 49 2.11 -0.13 -6.55
CA ASN A 49 0.82 -0.51 -5.98
C ASN A 49 -0.04 0.71 -5.65
N VAL A 50 0.57 1.76 -5.11
CA VAL A 50 -0.10 3.05 -4.87
C VAL A 50 -0.53 3.72 -6.17
N GLN A 51 0.33 3.74 -7.20
CA GLN A 51 0.01 4.29 -8.52
C GLN A 51 -1.15 3.57 -9.20
N ARG A 52 -1.24 2.24 -9.03
CA ARG A 52 -2.35 1.41 -9.52
C ARG A 52 -3.61 1.47 -8.67
N ASN A 53 -3.63 2.24 -7.59
CA ASN A 53 -4.72 2.26 -6.62
C ASN A 53 -5.06 0.85 -6.08
N ALA A 54 -4.03 0.03 -5.82
CA ALA A 54 -4.23 -1.29 -5.24
C ALA A 54 -4.93 -1.20 -3.87
N THR A 55 -5.68 -2.23 -3.50
CA THR A 55 -6.41 -2.28 -2.23
C THR A 55 -5.51 -1.93 -1.04
N PHE A 56 -6.02 -1.13 -0.09
CA PHE A 56 -5.28 -0.62 1.08
C PHE A 56 -4.10 0.31 0.77
N SER A 57 -3.98 0.79 -0.46
CA SER A 57 -3.01 1.81 -0.83
C SER A 57 -3.51 3.23 -0.54
N SER A 58 -2.61 4.12 -0.18
CA SER A 58 -2.88 5.56 -0.05
C SER A 58 -1.66 6.39 -0.38
N ARG A 59 -1.89 7.60 -0.89
CA ARG A 59 -0.85 8.61 -1.16
C ARG A 59 -1.27 9.96 -0.59
N GLU A 60 -0.38 10.57 0.18
CA GLU A 60 -0.52 11.95 0.64
C GLU A 60 0.66 12.78 0.17
N VAL A 61 0.39 13.81 -0.62
CA VAL A 61 1.39 14.79 -1.06
C VAL A 61 1.06 16.12 -0.43
N PHE A 62 2.07 16.76 0.16
CA PHE A 62 1.92 18.08 0.74
C PHE A 62 3.21 18.88 0.69
N GLU A 63 3.08 20.20 0.79
CA GLU A 63 4.21 21.12 0.81
C GLU A 63 4.39 21.69 2.21
N VAL A 64 5.65 21.86 2.58
CA VAL A 64 6.06 22.46 3.83
C VAL A 64 6.90 23.69 3.52
N LYS A 65 6.53 24.84 4.09
CA LYS A 65 7.27 26.11 3.98
C LYS A 65 8.54 26.10 4.85
N LYS A 66 9.39 25.09 4.63
CA LYS A 66 10.72 24.95 5.24
C LYS A 66 11.74 24.45 4.21
N PRO A 67 13.03 24.84 4.36
CA PRO A 67 14.10 24.31 3.52
C PRO A 67 14.23 22.79 3.60
N TYR A 68 14.58 22.18 2.47
CA TYR A 68 14.72 20.73 2.32
C TYR A 68 15.57 20.07 3.40
N ARG A 69 16.76 20.62 3.70
CA ARG A 69 17.65 20.06 4.73
C ARG A 69 16.97 20.01 6.10
N GLN A 70 16.26 21.07 6.47
CA GLN A 70 15.57 21.12 7.76
C GLN A 70 14.48 20.04 7.88
N VAL A 71 13.68 19.87 6.82
CA VAL A 71 12.61 18.85 6.78
C VAL A 71 13.22 17.44 6.76
N SER A 72 14.20 17.21 5.88
CA SER A 72 14.96 15.97 5.76
C SER A 72 15.55 15.53 7.10
N ASP A 73 16.28 16.42 7.78
CA ASP A 73 16.96 16.08 9.04
C ASP A 73 15.97 15.78 10.16
N THR A 74 14.87 16.55 10.22
CA THR A 74 13.81 16.32 11.20
C THR A 74 13.14 14.97 10.99
N LEU A 75 12.75 14.68 9.74
CA LEU A 75 12.11 13.41 9.40
C LEU A 75 13.07 12.25 9.60
N ARG A 76 14.32 12.33 9.13
CA ARG A 76 15.34 11.31 9.36
C ARG A 76 15.47 10.98 10.84
N LYS A 77 15.62 12.00 11.69
CA LYS A 77 15.76 11.82 13.13
C LYS A 77 14.54 11.11 13.70
N LYS A 78 13.34 11.62 13.43
CA LYS A 78 12.10 11.08 13.99
C LYS A 78 11.75 9.70 13.44
N TRP A 79 12.08 9.44 12.19
CA TRP A 79 11.89 8.14 11.55
C TRP A 79 12.67 7.05 12.26
N LEU A 80 13.95 7.30 12.54
CA LEU A 80 14.81 6.34 13.23
C LEU A 80 14.50 6.25 14.73
N GLU A 81 14.20 7.40 15.37
CA GLU A 81 13.88 7.47 16.80
C GLU A 81 12.55 6.77 17.15
N CYS A 82 11.51 6.96 16.33
CA CYS A 82 10.16 6.56 16.69
C CYS A 82 9.69 5.27 16.01
N LEU A 83 10.27 4.88 14.86
CA LEU A 83 9.74 3.78 14.06
C LEU A 83 10.59 2.50 14.11
N ASP A 84 11.76 2.53 14.75
CA ASP A 84 12.51 1.30 15.06
C ASP A 84 11.96 0.72 16.36
N SER A 85 11.04 -0.24 16.23
CA SER A 85 10.34 -0.80 17.37
C SER A 85 10.14 -2.30 17.20
N THR A 86 10.16 -3.01 18.32
CA THR A 86 9.80 -4.42 18.40
C THR A 86 8.86 -4.60 19.57
N THR A 87 7.67 -5.13 19.32
CA THR A 87 6.63 -5.30 20.35
C THR A 87 6.06 -6.70 20.28
N THR A 88 6.02 -7.39 21.42
CA THR A 88 5.44 -8.73 21.54
C THR A 88 4.16 -8.67 22.34
N GLY A 89 3.08 -9.19 21.77
CA GLY A 89 1.79 -9.39 22.42
C GLY A 89 1.41 -10.86 22.46
N SER A 90 0.46 -11.20 23.33
CA SER A 90 -0.24 -12.49 23.30
C SER A 90 -1.61 -12.29 22.67
N PHE A 91 -2.05 -13.22 21.84
CA PHE A 91 -3.42 -13.21 21.34
C PHE A 91 -4.20 -14.35 21.97
N HIS A 92 -5.39 -14.02 22.46
CA HIS A 92 -6.24 -14.93 23.21
C HIS A 92 -7.42 -15.38 22.35
N ARG A 93 -7.78 -16.66 22.45
CA ARG A 93 -8.98 -17.21 21.82
C ARG A 93 -9.76 -18.00 22.86
N GLY A 94 -10.99 -17.56 23.16
CA GLY A 94 -11.84 -18.21 24.15
C GLY A 94 -11.27 -18.19 25.58
N GLY A 95 -10.63 -17.10 26.01
CA GLY A 95 -10.06 -16.95 27.36
C GLY A 95 -8.66 -17.56 27.54
N ASN A 96 -8.17 -18.34 26.58
CA ASN A 96 -6.83 -18.94 26.64
C ASN A 96 -5.85 -18.19 25.72
N THR A 97 -4.58 -18.08 26.14
CA THR A 97 -3.49 -17.62 25.26
C THR A 97 -3.27 -18.65 24.16
N PHE A 98 -3.50 -18.26 22.91
CA PHE A 98 -3.36 -19.15 21.75
C PHE A 98 -1.96 -19.07 21.14
N GLY A 99 -1.32 -17.91 21.24
CA GLY A 99 0.02 -17.71 20.74
C GLY A 99 0.56 -16.33 21.06
N THR A 100 1.80 -16.10 20.64
CA THR A 100 2.46 -14.80 20.72
C THR A 100 2.62 -14.21 19.33
N GLN A 101 2.55 -12.90 19.24
CA GLN A 101 2.81 -12.13 18.03
C GLN A 101 3.85 -11.06 18.35
N THR A 102 4.97 -11.09 17.64
CA THR A 102 6.00 -10.07 17.68
C THR A 102 5.95 -9.27 16.38
N ASN A 103 5.65 -7.98 16.50
CA ASN A 103 5.71 -7.00 15.42
C ASN A 103 7.08 -6.32 15.46
N ILE A 104 7.82 -6.40 14.36
CA ILE A 104 9.15 -5.82 14.20
C ILE A 104 9.06 -4.76 13.09
N TYR A 105 9.36 -3.52 13.44
CA TYR A 105 9.37 -2.38 12.52
C TYR A 105 10.81 -1.95 12.25
N LYS A 106 11.16 -1.81 10.98
CA LYS A 106 12.52 -1.50 10.54
C LYS A 106 12.55 -0.28 9.64
N PRO A 107 12.88 0.91 10.19
CA PRO A 107 13.05 2.11 9.40
C PRO A 107 14.41 2.13 8.70
N LYS A 108 14.45 2.67 7.47
CA LYS A 108 15.69 3.02 6.76
C LYS A 108 15.56 4.39 6.14
N VAL A 109 16.71 5.03 5.94
CA VAL A 109 16.82 6.40 5.42
C VAL A 109 17.95 6.44 4.40
N ALA A 110 17.67 6.97 3.21
CA ALA A 110 18.66 7.32 2.20
C ALA A 110 18.53 8.80 1.86
N VAL A 111 19.58 9.58 2.14
CA VAL A 111 19.59 11.04 1.94
C VAL A 111 20.53 11.39 0.79
N THR A 112 20.05 12.20 -0.12
CA THR A 112 20.83 12.82 -1.20
C THR A 112 20.55 14.33 -1.23
N ASP A 113 21.26 15.08 -2.06
CA ASP A 113 21.01 16.52 -2.21
C ASP A 113 19.65 16.85 -2.85
N ARG A 114 19.04 15.89 -3.54
CA ARG A 114 17.79 16.09 -4.31
C ARG A 114 16.59 15.36 -3.72
N ARG A 115 16.83 14.42 -2.80
CA ARG A 115 15.80 13.52 -2.29
C ARG A 115 16.22 12.86 -0.99
N THR A 116 15.29 12.82 -0.04
CA THR A 116 15.37 11.95 1.13
C THR A 116 14.31 10.88 0.98
N GLU A 117 14.74 9.64 0.86
CA GLU A 117 13.87 8.46 0.86
C GLU A 117 13.88 7.84 2.27
N LEU A 118 12.69 7.63 2.81
CA LEU A 118 12.45 7.03 4.11
C LEU A 118 11.55 5.81 3.90
N THR A 119 11.98 4.65 4.33
CA THR A 119 11.20 3.40 4.16
C THR A 119 10.94 2.77 5.51
N LEU A 120 9.74 2.21 5.69
CA LEU A 120 9.38 1.44 6.86
C LEU A 120 9.00 0.03 6.42
N GLN A 121 9.73 -0.95 6.95
CA GLN A 121 9.42 -2.36 6.77
C GLN A 121 8.76 -2.91 8.04
N HIS A 122 7.85 -3.87 7.86
CA HIS A 122 7.16 -4.55 8.96
C HIS A 122 7.25 -6.07 8.78
N LYS A 123 7.72 -6.73 9.83
CA LYS A 123 7.84 -8.18 9.94
C LYS A 123 7.03 -8.65 11.13
N VAL A 124 6.32 -9.75 10.95
CA VAL A 124 5.54 -10.37 12.02
C VAL A 124 6.06 -11.79 12.25
N THR A 125 6.40 -12.10 13.49
CA THR A 125 6.86 -13.43 13.90
C THR A 125 6.09 -13.88 15.14
N GLY A 126 6.12 -15.17 15.48
CA GLY A 126 5.53 -15.68 16.71
C GLY A 126 4.93 -17.08 16.55
N THR A 127 4.32 -17.58 17.62
CA THR A 127 3.75 -18.94 17.63
C THR A 127 2.54 -19.03 16.73
N GLY A 128 2.58 -19.93 15.74
CA GLY A 128 1.49 -20.15 14.79
C GLY A 128 1.35 -19.07 13.71
N ILE A 129 2.32 -18.14 13.61
CA ILE A 129 2.32 -17.09 12.58
C ILE A 129 3.19 -17.53 11.41
N THR A 130 2.59 -17.64 10.23
CA THR A 130 3.29 -17.83 8.95
C THR A 130 3.02 -16.63 8.06
N GLN A 131 4.07 -15.87 7.72
CA GLN A 131 3.94 -14.79 6.75
C GLN A 131 3.90 -15.38 5.34
N LEU A 132 2.73 -15.28 4.69
CA LEU A 132 2.55 -15.72 3.31
C LEU A 132 3.27 -14.79 2.33
N GLY A 133 3.65 -15.32 1.18
CA GLY A 133 4.23 -14.54 0.09
C GLY A 133 5.75 -14.37 0.10
N GLY A 134 6.47 -15.03 1.02
CA GLY A 134 7.93 -15.00 1.07
C GLY A 134 8.47 -13.61 1.42
N PRO A 135 8.41 -13.21 2.71
CA PRO A 135 8.81 -11.88 3.15
C PRO A 135 10.30 -11.61 2.88
N PRO A 136 10.67 -10.37 2.56
CA PRO A 136 12.07 -9.95 2.63
C PRO A 136 12.65 -10.15 4.06
N PRO A 137 13.98 -10.16 4.23
CA PRO A 137 14.61 -10.42 5.54
C PRO A 137 14.08 -9.52 6.69
N GLU A 138 13.91 -8.23 6.40
CA GLU A 138 13.42 -7.20 7.32
C GLU A 138 11.89 -7.00 7.27
N GLY A 139 11.17 -7.87 6.55
CA GLY A 139 9.72 -7.78 6.36
C GLY A 139 9.30 -6.99 5.11
N PHE A 140 8.00 -6.82 4.95
CA PHE A 140 7.42 -6.14 3.78
C PHE A 140 7.47 -4.63 3.94
N PHE A 141 7.57 -3.91 2.82
CA PHE A 141 7.50 -2.46 2.80
C PHE A 141 6.05 -2.02 3.03
N ILE A 142 5.83 -1.22 4.07
CA ILE A 142 4.49 -0.76 4.46
C ILE A 142 4.29 0.73 4.22
N ILE A 143 5.34 1.53 4.38
CA ILE A 143 5.32 2.98 4.14
C ILE A 143 6.61 3.38 3.45
N VAL A 144 6.49 4.27 2.47
CA VAL A 144 7.59 4.96 1.82
C VAL A 144 7.28 6.45 1.82
N THR A 145 8.21 7.25 2.36
CA THR A 145 8.10 8.72 2.35
C THR A 145 9.27 9.30 1.58
N ASP A 146 8.96 10.15 0.62
CA ASP A 146 9.96 10.89 -0.15
C ASP A 146 9.86 12.39 0.14
N VAL A 147 11.00 13.03 0.34
CA VAL A 147 11.11 14.48 0.53
C VAL A 147 11.92 15.08 -0.61
N TYR A 148 11.43 16.14 -1.22
CA TYR A 148 12.08 16.83 -2.33
C TYR A 148 12.22 18.34 -2.05
N PRO A 149 13.34 18.98 -2.42
CA PRO A 149 13.42 20.43 -2.49
C PRO A 149 12.50 20.95 -3.61
N ILE A 150 11.67 21.95 -3.31
CA ILE A 150 10.97 22.74 -4.35
C ILE A 150 11.78 24.01 -4.63
N ASP A 151 12.08 24.77 -3.58
CA ASP A 151 12.88 25.99 -3.62
C ASP A 151 13.73 26.11 -2.34
N LYS A 152 14.37 27.27 -2.11
CA LYS A 152 15.25 27.50 -0.95
C LYS A 152 14.53 27.41 0.40
N SER A 153 13.21 27.61 0.42
CA SER A 153 12.34 27.73 1.60
C SER A 153 11.17 26.74 1.60
N THR A 154 11.01 25.93 0.56
CA THR A 154 9.86 25.03 0.42
C THR A 154 10.30 23.62 0.06
N SER A 155 9.65 22.63 0.68
CA SER A 155 9.89 21.21 0.45
C SER A 155 8.58 20.49 0.19
N ARG A 156 8.60 19.50 -0.71
CA ARG A 156 7.49 18.58 -0.94
C ARG A 156 7.72 17.29 -0.17
N VAL A 157 6.69 16.79 0.50
CA VAL A 157 6.67 15.48 1.14
C VAL A 157 5.62 14.61 0.45
N ASP A 158 5.98 13.39 0.07
CA ASP A 158 5.13 12.40 -0.59
C ASP A 158 5.14 11.12 0.24
N VAL A 159 4.05 10.87 0.95
CA VAL A 159 3.87 9.71 1.84
C VAL A 159 3.00 8.68 1.14
N GLN A 160 3.53 7.47 0.97
CA GLN A 160 2.89 6.37 0.28
C GLN A 160 2.79 5.17 1.21
N LYS A 161 1.65 4.50 1.22
CA LYS A 161 1.38 3.31 2.07
C LYS A 161 0.67 2.25 1.25
N HIS A 162 0.96 0.98 1.53
CA HIS A 162 0.25 -0.18 0.95
C HIS A 162 0.01 -1.27 2.00
N MET A 163 -0.80 -0.94 3.02
CA MET A 163 -1.25 -1.82 4.10
C MET A 163 -2.43 -1.13 4.83
N PRO A 164 -3.39 -1.86 5.41
CA PRO A 164 -4.42 -1.27 6.26
C PRO A 164 -3.80 -0.62 7.52
N GLY A 165 -4.53 0.33 8.12
CA GLY A 165 -4.09 1.05 9.32
C GLY A 165 -3.05 2.15 9.07
N TYR A 166 -2.22 2.43 10.08
CA TYR A 166 -1.12 3.42 10.08
C TYR A 166 -1.49 4.90 9.82
N ALA A 167 -2.76 5.27 9.88
CA ALA A 167 -3.17 6.68 9.76
C ALA A 167 -2.48 7.58 10.81
N GLY A 168 -2.28 7.06 12.04
CA GLY A 168 -1.53 7.74 13.09
C GLY A 168 -0.07 8.01 12.72
N VAL A 169 0.59 7.06 12.04
CA VAL A 169 1.97 7.21 11.56
C VAL A 169 2.04 8.26 10.45
N ILE A 170 1.12 8.24 9.48
CA ILE A 170 1.05 9.25 8.41
C ILE A 170 0.84 10.65 8.99
N LYS A 171 -0.08 10.79 9.95
CA LYS A 171 -0.31 12.04 10.67
C LYS A 171 0.94 12.51 11.43
N ALA A 172 1.67 11.60 12.08
CA ALA A 172 2.92 11.94 12.76
C ALA A 172 4.00 12.43 11.78
N ILE A 173 4.15 11.79 10.62
CA ILE A 173 5.08 12.20 9.55
C ILE A 173 4.78 13.64 9.11
N ARG A 174 3.50 13.94 8.85
CA ARG A 174 3.06 15.31 8.52
C ARG A 174 3.44 16.30 9.61
N ASN A 175 3.08 15.99 10.86
CA ASN A 175 3.37 16.87 11.99
C ASN A 175 4.87 17.09 12.21
N TRP A 176 5.70 16.08 11.99
CA TRP A 176 7.15 16.19 12.08
C TRP A 176 7.70 17.11 10.99
N ALA A 177 7.23 16.94 9.74
CA ALA A 177 7.65 17.77 8.62
C ALA A 177 7.25 19.24 8.84
N GLU A 178 6.00 19.48 9.25
CA GLU A 178 5.47 20.81 9.59
C GLU A 178 6.08 21.37 10.89
N GLY A 179 6.67 20.51 11.73
CA GLY A 179 7.24 20.86 13.03
C GLY A 179 6.20 21.21 14.10
N THR A 180 4.96 20.75 13.95
CA THR A 180 3.83 21.02 14.86
C THR A 180 3.78 20.05 16.04
N SER A 181 4.40 18.87 15.92
CA SER A 181 4.57 17.92 17.03
C SER A 181 5.89 17.16 16.91
N LYS A 182 6.41 16.68 18.05
CA LYS A 182 7.65 15.88 18.14
C LYS A 182 7.43 14.49 18.74
N GLY A 183 6.18 14.12 19.06
CA GLY A 183 5.86 12.83 19.67
C GLY A 183 5.98 11.66 18.69
N CYS A 184 6.23 10.46 19.20
CA CYS A 184 6.21 9.23 18.43
C CYS A 184 4.76 8.71 18.28
N PRO A 185 4.36 8.21 17.10
CA PRO A 185 3.08 7.56 16.95
C PRO A 185 3.06 6.22 17.68
N ASP A 186 1.85 5.74 18.00
CA ASP A 186 1.68 4.34 18.35
C ASP A 186 1.80 3.46 17.10
N LEU A 187 2.56 2.37 17.24
CA LEU A 187 2.79 1.36 16.21
C LEU A 187 2.08 0.04 16.53
N ALA A 188 1.56 -0.10 17.75
CA ALA A 188 0.66 -1.19 18.08
C ALA A 188 -0.65 -0.96 17.33
N GLN A 189 -1.00 -1.92 16.47
CA GLN A 189 -2.31 -2.03 15.85
C GLN A 189 -3.00 -3.27 16.40
#